data_AF-A0A285X5I2-F1
#
_entry.id   AF-A0A285X5I2-F1
#
_cell.length_a   1.000
_cell.length_b   1.000
_cell.length_c   1.000
_cell.angle_alpha   90.00
_cell.angle_beta   90.00
_cell.angle_gamma   90.00
#
_symmetry.space_group_name_H-M   'P 1'
#
loop_
_entity.id
_entity.type
_entity.pdbx_description
1 polymer ?
#
loop_
_entity_poly.entity_id
_entity_poly.type
_entity_poly.pdbx_seq_one_letter_code
_entity_poly.pdbx_strand_id
1 'polypeptide(L)'
;MSDLTEIVDILEGRIKELLQKHNVLEQKQHNLQEELMLLRAEKQELQNGLEASENRVQTLKAANALLGSNEYKKETKLKINGLIREIDQCIVHLSE
;
A
#
# COMPACT_ATOMS: atom_id res chain seq x y z
N MET A 1 42.06 -53.30 -13.53
CA MET A 1 42.74 -52.03 -13.19
C MET A 1 42.22 -50.91 -14.08
N SER A 2 42.22 -51.04 -15.41
CA SER A 2 41.74 -50.01 -16.37
C SER A 2 40.29 -49.55 -16.14
N ASP A 3 39.33 -50.47 -15.99
CA ASP A 3 37.90 -50.14 -15.91
C ASP A 3 37.53 -49.37 -14.62
N LEU A 4 38.24 -49.63 -13.51
CA LEU A 4 37.97 -48.94 -12.25
C LEU A 4 38.42 -47.48 -12.32
N THR A 5 39.57 -47.21 -12.94
CA THR A 5 40.05 -45.85 -13.20
C THR A 5 39.12 -45.07 -14.10
N GLU A 6 38.59 -45.69 -15.16
CA GLU A 6 37.66 -45.02 -16.09
C GLU A 6 36.33 -44.66 -15.40
N ILE A 7 35.80 -45.55 -14.55
CA ILE A 7 34.59 -45.27 -13.77
C ILE A 7 34.83 -44.12 -12.79
N VAL A 8 36.00 -44.07 -12.13
CA VAL A 8 36.36 -43.00 -11.20
C VAL A 8 36.46 -41.66 -11.94
N ASP A 9 37.07 -41.62 -13.12
CA ASP A 9 37.18 -40.39 -13.94
C ASP A 9 35.80 -39.86 -14.36
N ILE A 10 34.89 -40.74 -14.77
CA ILE A 10 33.51 -40.36 -15.10
C ILE A 10 32.78 -39.82 -13.87
N LEU A 11 32.98 -40.44 -12.70
CA LEU A 11 32.35 -40.01 -11.46
C LEU A 11 32.85 -38.63 -11.04
N GLU A 12 34.16 -38.38 -11.13
CA GLU A 12 34.75 -37.07 -10.86
C GLU A 12 34.18 -35.99 -11.78
N GLY A 13 34.04 -36.29 -13.07
CA GLY A 13 33.44 -35.36 -14.04
C GLY A 13 32.01 -34.97 -13.64
N ARG A 14 31.18 -35.97 -13.30
CA ARG A 14 29.80 -35.73 -12.87
C ARG A 14 29.70 -34.96 -11.55
N ILE A 15 30.60 -35.23 -10.61
CA ILE A 15 30.65 -34.50 -9.33
C ILE A 15 31.06 -33.04 -9.57
N LYS A 16 32.05 -32.78 -10.43
CA LYS A 16 32.45 -31.41 -10.79
C LYS A 16 31.31 -30.63 -11.43
N GLU A 17 30.59 -31.23 -12.38
CA GLU A 17 29.41 -30.60 -12.98
C GLU A 17 28.30 -30.31 -11.96
N LEU A 18 28.06 -31.25 -11.05
CA LEU A 18 27.05 -31.09 -10.01
C LEU A 18 27.40 -29.93 -9.07
N LEU A 19 28.66 -29.86 -8.63
CA LEU A 19 29.16 -28.77 -7.78
C LEU A 19 29.08 -27.41 -8.48
N GLN A 20 29.42 -27.35 -9.77
CA GLN A 20 29.28 -26.11 -10.54
C GLN A 20 27.81 -25.65 -10.61
N LYS A 21 26.89 -26.56 -10.93
CA LYS A 21 25.45 -26.25 -10.97
C LYS A 21 24.93 -25.82 -9.59
N HIS A 22 25.40 -26.46 -8.53
CA HIS A 22 25.03 -26.10 -7.17
C HIS A 22 25.49 -24.69 -6.80
N ASN A 23 26.76 -24.35 -7.04
CA ASN A 23 27.28 -23.00 -6.81
C ASN A 23 26.52 -21.92 -7.59
N VAL A 24 26.19 -22.19 -8.86
CA VAL A 24 25.39 -21.26 -9.68
C VAL A 24 23.99 -21.08 -9.10
N LEU A 25 23.36 -22.15 -8.62
CA LEU A 25 22.05 -22.08 -7.98
C LEU A 25 22.10 -21.32 -6.65
N GLU A 26 23.11 -21.55 -5.81
CA GLU A 26 23.30 -20.80 -4.56
C GLU A 26 23.50 -19.31 -4.82
N GLN A 27 24.35 -18.95 -5.79
CA GLN A 27 24.56 -17.55 -6.17
C GLN A 27 23.26 -16.90 -6.67
N LYS A 28 22.49 -17.62 -7.51
CA LYS A 28 21.21 -17.11 -8.01
C LYS A 28 20.20 -16.95 -6.88
N GLN A 29 20.16 -17.90 -5.94
CA GLN A 29 19.29 -17.82 -4.77
C GLN A 29 19.64 -16.61 -3.91
N HIS A 30 20.93 -16.38 -3.66
CA HIS A 30 21.39 -15.22 -2.89
C HIS A 30 20.98 -13.90 -3.55
N ASN A 31 21.24 -13.75 -4.84
CA ASN A 31 20.85 -12.55 -5.59
C ASN A 31 19.33 -12.32 -5.57
N LEU A 32 18.52 -13.37 -5.71
CA LEU A 32 17.06 -13.28 -5.63
C LEU A 32 16.58 -12.88 -4.23
N GLN A 33 17.27 -13.33 -3.17
CA GLN A 33 16.94 -12.94 -1.80
C GLN A 33 17.23 -11.46 -1.55
N GLU A 34 18.35 -10.95 -2.05
CA GLU A 34 18.69 -9.52 -1.97
C GLU A 34 17.66 -8.66 -2.74
N GLU A 35 17.33 -9.05 -3.97
CA GLU A 35 16.34 -8.34 -4.79
C GLU A 35 14.96 -8.34 -4.11
N LEU A 36 14.54 -9.46 -3.52
CA LEU A 36 13.30 -9.54 -2.75
C LEU A 36 13.31 -8.62 -1.52
N MET A 37 14.45 -8.48 -0.84
CA MET A 37 14.58 -7.60 0.31
C MET A 37 14.42 -6.14 -0.09
N LEU A 38 15.09 -5.72 -1.17
CA LEU A 38 14.98 -4.38 -1.74
C LEU A 38 13.55 -4.07 -2.18
N LEU A 39 12.92 -4.98 -2.92
CA LEU A 39 11.55 -4.78 -3.41
C LEU A 39 10.53 -4.68 -2.28
N ARG A 40 10.74 -5.43 -1.18
CA ARG A 40 9.90 -5.32 0.02
C ARG A 40 10.06 -3.97 0.72
N ALA A 41 11.28 -3.45 0.80
CA ALA A 41 11.55 -2.14 1.38
C ALA A 41 10.88 -1.02 0.55
N GLU A 42 11.07 -1.04 -0.77
CA GLU A 42 10.45 -0.08 -1.68
C GLU A 42 8.92 -0.13 -1.61
N LYS A 43 8.33 -1.34 -1.58
CA LYS A 43 6.89 -1.50 -1.40
C LYS A 43 6.39 -0.86 -0.12
N GLN A 44 7.12 -1.03 0.99
CA GLN A 44 6.74 -0.45 2.27
C GLN A 44 6.79 1.09 2.23
N GLU A 45 7.82 1.67 1.60
CA GLU A 45 7.91 3.12 1.41
C GLU A 45 6.76 3.66 0.56
N LEU A 46 6.45 3.00 -0.55
CA LEU A 46 5.33 3.38 -1.42
C LEU A 46 3.99 3.30 -0.69
N GLN A 47 3.77 2.27 0.14
CA GLN A 47 2.56 2.13 0.94
C GLN A 47 2.43 3.26 1.97
N ASN A 48 3.51 3.59 2.67
CA ASN A 48 3.53 4.71 3.62
C ASN A 48 3.26 6.05 2.90
N GLY A 49 3.85 6.24 1.72
CA GLY A 49 3.62 7.43 0.91
C GLY A 49 2.18 7.55 0.41
N LEU A 50 1.56 6.42 0.03
CA LEU A 50 0.17 6.35 -0.37
C LEU A 50 -0.76 6.75 0.79
N GLU A 51 -0.56 6.17 1.97
CA GLU A 51 -1.35 6.49 3.17
C GLU A 51 -1.22 7.97 3.54
N ALA A 52 -0.01 8.53 3.50
CA ALA A 52 0.21 9.95 3.73
C ALA A 52 -0.52 10.83 2.70
N SER A 53 -0.52 10.43 1.43
CA SER A 53 -1.23 11.14 0.36
C SER A 53 -2.74 11.07 0.55
N GLU A 54 -3.29 9.92 0.90
CA GLU A 54 -4.71 9.73 1.20
C GLU A 54 -5.15 10.60 2.39
N ASN A 55 -4.36 10.63 3.46
CA ASN A 55 -4.61 11.50 4.61
C ASN A 55 -4.60 12.98 4.23
N ARG A 56 -3.67 13.39 3.34
CA ARG A 56 -3.62 14.77 2.84
C ARG A 56 -4.86 15.10 2.00
N VAL A 57 -5.30 14.18 1.14
CA VAL A 57 -6.53 14.34 0.35
C VAL A 57 -7.75 14.45 1.24
N GLN A 58 -7.89 13.61 2.27
CA GLN A 58 -8.99 13.70 3.23
C GLN A 58 -8.98 15.04 3.97
N THR A 59 -7.81 15.47 4.43
CA THR A 59 -7.63 16.79 5.08
C THR A 59 -8.07 17.92 4.17
N LEU A 60 -7.67 17.90 2.90
CA LEU A 60 -8.05 18.91 1.91
C LEU A 60 -9.56 18.87 1.60
N LYS A 61 -10.17 17.69 1.53
CA LYS A 61 -11.63 17.54 1.38
C LYS A 61 -12.37 18.14 2.58
N ALA A 62 -11.90 17.87 3.80
CA ALA A 62 -12.46 18.44 5.02
C ALA A 62 -12.32 19.98 5.05
N ALA A 63 -11.14 20.51 4.70
CA ALA A 63 -10.93 21.94 4.57
C ALA A 63 -11.84 22.58 3.50
N ASN A 64 -12.00 21.93 2.34
CA ASN A 64 -12.92 22.39 1.29
C ASN A 64 -14.39 22.36 1.73
N ALA A 65 -14.80 21.38 2.53
CA ALA A 65 -16.14 21.34 3.11
C ALA A 65 -16.35 22.50 4.10
N LEU A 66 -15.38 22.73 5.00
CA LEU A 66 -15.39 23.82 5.98
C LEU A 66 -15.39 25.21 5.32
N LEU A 67 -14.69 25.38 4.19
CA LEU A 67 -14.64 26.63 3.43
C LEU A 67 -15.88 26.87 2.55
N GLY A 68 -16.91 26.04 2.65
CA GLY A 68 -18.20 26.27 2.00
C GLY A 68 -18.29 25.70 0.59
N SER A 69 -17.98 24.41 0.44
CA SER A 69 -18.31 23.65 -0.77
C SER A 69 -19.81 23.74 -1.10
N ASN A 70 -20.18 23.54 -2.37
CA ASN A 70 -21.58 23.68 -2.81
C ASN A 70 -22.55 22.72 -2.08
N GLU A 71 -22.06 21.54 -1.68
CA GLU A 71 -22.77 20.60 -0.82
C GLU A 71 -22.96 21.16 0.60
N TYR A 72 -21.90 21.68 1.23
CA TYR A 72 -21.99 22.24 2.57
C TYR A 72 -22.90 23.48 2.61
N LYS A 73 -22.88 24.31 1.55
CA LYS A 73 -23.81 25.45 1.38
C LYS A 73 -25.27 25.01 1.30
N LYS A 74 -25.56 23.90 0.60
CA LYS A 74 -26.93 23.37 0.48
C LYS A 74 -27.42 22.79 1.81
N GLU A 75 -26.58 22.02 2.49
CA GLU A 75 -26.90 21.40 3.76
C GLU A 75 -27.08 22.45 4.88
N THR A 76 -26.19 23.45 4.92
CA THR A 76 -26.29 24.57 5.88
C THR A 76 -27.54 25.41 5.63
N LYS A 77 -27.91 25.68 4.37
CA LYS A 77 -29.18 26.38 4.05
C LYS A 77 -30.41 25.62 4.53
N LEU A 78 -30.45 24.30 4.36
CA LEU A 78 -31.55 23.47 4.86
C LEU A 78 -31.64 23.51 6.39
N LYS A 79 -30.50 23.47 7.08
CA LYS A 79 -30.43 23.57 8.55
C LYS A 79 -30.95 24.92 9.05
N ILE A 80 -30.52 26.03 8.42
CA ILE A 80 -30.99 27.39 8.75
C ILE A 80 -32.50 27.50 8.53
N ASN A 81 -33.02 27.01 7.41
CA ASN A 81 -34.45 27.04 7.13
C ASN A 81 -35.27 26.19 8.11
N GLY A 82 -34.70 25.09 8.63
CA GLY A 82 -35.30 24.31 9.71
C GLY A 82 -35.41 25.11 11.01
N LEU A 83 -34.31 25.73 11.43
CA LEU A 83 -34.26 26.56 12.64
C LEU A 83 -35.20 27.77 12.57
N ILE A 84 -35.32 28.41 11.40
CA ILE A 84 -36.28 29.52 11.21
C ILE A 84 -37.72 29.05 11.45
N ARG A 85 -38.10 27.87 10.93
CA ARG A 85 -39.44 27.31 11.15
C ARG A 85 -39.70 26.98 12.63
N GLU A 86 -38.70 26.46 13.33
CA GLU A 86 -38.81 26.21 14.77
C GLU A 86 -39.00 27.52 15.55
N ILE A 87 -38.25 28.56 15.19
CA ILE A 87 -38.42 29.90 15.77
C ILE A 87 -39.81 30.45 15.49
N ASP A 88 -40.30 30.35 14.25
CA ASP A 88 -41.65 30.79 13.88
C ASP A 88 -42.72 30.04 14.69
N GLN A 89 -42.55 28.73 14.89
CA GLN A 89 -43.45 27.94 15.74
C GLN A 89 -43.42 28.38 17.21
N CYS A 90 -42.23 28.63 17.77
CA CYS A 90 -42.08 29.17 19.12
C CYS A 90 -42.72 30.57 19.25
N ILE A 91 -42.58 31.44 18.25
CA ILE A 91 -43.21 32.77 18.25
C ILE A 91 -44.73 32.64 18.26
N VAL A 92 -45.30 31.74 17.45
CA VAL A 92 -46.75 31.48 17.44
C VAL A 92 -47.22 30.98 18.81
N HIS A 93 -46.49 30.03 19.43
CA HIS A 93 -46.83 29.51 20.76
C HIS A 93 -46.70 30.56 21.89
N LEU A 94 -45.89 31.60 21.71
CA LEU A 94 -45.75 32.70 22.67
C LEU A 94 -46.74 33.85 22.42
N SER A 95 -47.43 33.82 21.27
CA SER A 95 -48.40 34.84 20.87
C SER A 95 -49.86 34.39 21.06
N GLU A 96 -50.07 33.13 21.45
CA GLU A 96 -51.28 32.64 22.13
C GLU A 96 -51.18 32.89 23.65
#